data_AF-A0A6L6JAS5-F1
#
_entry.id   AF-A0A6L6JAS5-F1
#
_cell.length_a   1.000
_cell.length_b   1.000
_cell.length_c   1.000
_cell.angle_alpha   90.00
_cell.angle_beta   90.00
_cell.angle_gamma   90.00
#
_symmetry.space_group_name_H-M   'P 1'
#
loop_
_entity.id
_entity.type
_entity.pdbx_description
1 polymer ?
#
loop_
_entity_poly.entity_id
_entity_poly.type
_entity_poly.pdbx_seq_one_letter_code
_entity_poly.pdbx_strand_id
1 'polypeptide(L)' 'MSVTVPRPARDLRAPLNDLIDDHGLIRVSLALMRAVLGRGKNRAPPLDGLSPHLKRDIGLEPDRRGPTNYWDLR' A
#
# COMPACT_ATOMS: atom_id res chain seq x y z
N MET A 1 5.57 -13.73 -16.26
CA MET A 1 5.61 -12.31 -16.67
C MET A 1 4.73 -11.53 -15.70
N SER A 2 5.31 -10.64 -14.88
CA SER A 2 4.58 -9.80 -13.92
C SER A 2 4.18 -8.50 -14.60
N VAL A 3 2.89 -8.18 -14.64
CA VAL A 3 2.37 -6.94 -15.21
C VAL A 3 2.46 -5.86 -14.13
N THR A 4 3.57 -5.13 -14.10
CA THR A 4 3.64 -3.86 -13.37
C THR A 4 2.78 -2.84 -14.09
N VAL A 5 1.54 -2.66 -13.65
CA VAL A 5 0.68 -1.56 -14.09
C VAL A 5 1.36 -0.26 -13.65
N PRO A 6 1.79 0.63 -14.57
CA PRO A 6 2.33 1.92 -14.19
C PRO A 6 1.21 2.71 -13.53
N ARG A 7 1.33 2.95 -12.22
CA ARG A 7 0.38 3.80 -11.49
C ARG A 7 0.48 5.20 -12.11
N PRO A 8 -0.61 5.78 -12.65
CA PRO A 8 -0.54 7.12 -13.21
C PRO A 8 -0.05 8.07 -12.11
N ALA A 9 0.93 8.90 -12.45
CA ALA A 9 1.39 9.97 -11.57
C ALA A 9 0.18 10.86 -11.28
N ARG A 10 -0.43 10.68 -10.11
CA ARG A 10 -1.51 11.55 -9.66
C ARG A 10 -0.92 12.94 -9.52
N ASP A 11 -1.51 13.92 -10.19
CA ASP A 11 -1.18 15.30 -9.91
C ASP A 11 -1.63 15.63 -8.49
N LEU A 12 -0.66 15.92 -7.63
CA LEU A 12 -0.87 16.21 -6.22
C LEU A 12 -0.91 17.72 -5.96
N ARG A 13 -0.66 18.56 -6.97
CA ARG A 13 -0.54 20.01 -6.78
C ARG A 13 -1.84 20.64 -6.32
N ALA A 14 -2.95 20.32 -6.97
CA ALA A 14 -4.27 20.83 -6.61
C ALA A 14 -4.66 20.48 -5.16
N PRO A 15 -4.71 19.20 -4.73
CA PRO A 15 -5.09 18.86 -3.36
C PRO A 15 -4.07 19.31 -2.30
N LEU A 16 -2.79 19.48 -2.68
CA LEU A 16 -1.79 20.02 -1.75
C LEU A 16 -2.01 21.52 -1.51
N ASN A 17 -2.34 22.28 -2.55
CA ASN A 17 -2.65 23.71 -2.42
C ASN A 17 -3.91 23.91 -1.58
N ASP A 18 -4.97 23.13 -1.82
CA ASP A 18 -6.20 23.19 -1.00
C ASP A 18 -5.89 22.95 0.48
N LEU A 19 -5.01 21.98 0.78
CA LEU A 19 -4.62 21.67 2.15
C LEU A 19 -3.80 22.80 2.80
N ILE A 20 -2.96 23.49 2.01
CA ILE A 20 -2.19 24.65 2.44
C ILE A 20 -3.11 25.84 2.69
N ASP A 21 -4.11 26.06 1.86
CA ASP A 21 -5.08 27.16 2.02
C ASP A 21 -5.95 26.96 3.27
N ASP A 22 -6.42 25.73 3.51
CA ASP A 22 -7.27 25.43 4.67
C ASP A 22 -6.52 25.47 6.01
N HIS A 23 -5.27 24.99 6.05
CA HIS A 23 -4.54 24.73 7.30
C HIS A 23 -3.30 25.60 7.50
N GLY A 24 -2.84 26.29 6.46
CA GLY A 24 -1.60 27.05 6.43
C GLY A 24 -0.35 26.18 6.21
N LEU A 25 0.63 26.77 5.53
CA LEU A 25 1.86 26.09 5.10
C LEU A 25 2.63 25.41 6.24
N ILE A 26 2.70 26.03 7.42
CA ILE A 26 3.46 25.51 8.58
C ILE A 26 2.85 24.20 9.11
N ARG A 27 1.51 24.11 9.18
CA ARG A 27 0.85 22.89 9.67
C ARG A 27 0.99 21.75 8.67
N VAL A 28 0.83 22.06 7.38
CA VAL A 28 1.02 21.08 6.30
C VAL A 28 2.45 20.55 6.26
N SER A 29 3.46 21.42 6.35
CA SER A 29 4.86 21.01 6.33
C SER A 29 5.23 20.13 7.54
N LEU A 30 4.74 20.47 8.74
CA LEU A 30 4.92 19.65 9.93
C LEU A 30 4.22 18.29 9.81
N ALA A 31 2.99 18.26 9.28
CA ALA A 31 2.26 17.01 9.05
C ALA A 31 2.98 16.11 8.04
N LEU A 32 3.49 16.68 6.95
CA LEU A 32 4.27 15.95 5.95
C LEU A 32 5.56 15.38 6.57
N MET A 33 6.28 16.19 7.33
CA MET A 33 7.48 15.75 8.06
C MET A 33 7.16 14.59 9.02
N ARG A 34 6.08 14.68 9.79
CA ARG A 34 5.63 13.61 10.69
C ARG A 34 5.21 12.35 9.92
N ALA A 35 4.59 12.49 8.75
CA ALA A 35 4.21 11.35 7.92
C ALA A 35 5.44 10.63 7.34
N VAL A 36 6.47 11.38 6.91
CA VAL A 36 7.75 10.81 6.43
C VAL A 36 8.47 10.08 7.55
N LEU A 37 8.61 10.71 8.72
CA LEU A 37 9.28 10.11 9.89
C LEU A 37 8.48 8.95 10.50
N GLY A 38 7.14 9.03 10.47
CA GLY A 38 6.23 8.02 11.01
C GLY A 38 5.95 6.85 10.07
N ARG A 39 6.47 6.88 8.83
CA ARG A 39 6.19 5.88 7.78
C ARG A 39 6.53 4.45 8.19
N GLY A 40 7.47 4.25 9.12
CA GLY A 40 7.81 2.94 9.68
C GLY A 40 6.77 2.38 10.66
N LYS A 41 6.02 3.23 11.36
CA LYS A 41 5.05 2.83 12.39
C LYS A 41 3.65 2.54 11.85
N ASN A 42 3.25 3.20 10.76
CA ASN A 42 1.93 3.02 10.12
C ASN A 42 1.98 2.04 8.93
N ARG A 43 3.01 1.19 8.85
CA ARG A 43 3.07 0.16 7.82
C ARG A 43 1.91 -0.81 8.06
N ALA A 44 1.18 -1.13 6.99
CA ALA A 44 0.15 -2.17 7.05
C ALA A 44 0.75 -3.44 7.69
N PRO A 45 0.01 -4.14 8.56
CA PRO A 45 0.52 -5.34 9.20
C PRO A 45 1.02 -6.32 8.14
N PRO A 46 2.14 -7.02 8.38
CA PRO A 46 2.70 -7.94 7.41
C PRO A 46 1.65 -9.02 7.07
N LEU A 47 1.34 -9.13 5.78
CA LEU A 47 0.36 -10.09 5.25
C LEU A 47 1.01 -11.44 4.92
N ASP A 48 2.26 -11.63 5.36
CA ASP A 48 3.11 -12.77 5.02
C ASP A 48 2.54 -14.10 5.56
N GLY A 49 1.86 -14.06 6.70
CA GLY A 49 1.24 -15.23 7.33
C GLY A 49 -0.17 -15.59 6.85
N LEU A 50 -0.77 -14.85 5.92
CA LEU A 50 -2.11 -15.17 5.41
C LEU A 50 -2.08 -16.38 4.47
N SER A 51 -3.08 -17.26 4.60
CA SER A 51 -3.26 -18.40 3.70
C SER A 51 -3.53 -17.92 2.26
N PRO A 52 -3.20 -18.73 1.23
CA PRO A 52 -3.42 -18.35 -0.17
C PRO A 52 -4.89 -18.00 -0.49
N HIS A 53 -5.83 -18.70 0.13
CA HIS A 53 -7.27 -18.44 -0.03
C HIS A 53 -7.66 -17.07 0.53
N LEU A 54 -7.17 -16.72 1.71
CA LEU A 54 -7.48 -15.44 2.35
C LEU A 54 -6.83 -14.26 1.62
N LYS A 55 -5.64 -14.46 1.03
CA LYS A 55 -5.01 -13.47 0.12
C LYS A 55 -5.87 -13.24 -1.13
N ARG A 56 -6.44 -14.30 -1.70
CA ARG A 56 -7.33 -14.21 -2.87
C ARG A 56 -8.62 -13.44 -2.57
N ASP A 57 -9.23 -13.69 -1.41
CA ASP A 57 -10.49 -13.02 -1.01
C ASP A 57 -10.34 -11.51 -0.83
N ILE A 58 -9.16 -11.04 -0.41
CA ILE A 58 -8.83 -9.61 -0.32
C ILE A 58 -8.24 -9.03 -1.62
N GLY A 59 -8.23 -9.82 -2.70
CA GLY A 59 -7.76 -9.40 -4.03
C GLY A 59 -6.25 -9.27 -4.16
N LEU A 60 -5.47 -9.91 -3.30
CA LEU A 60 -4.02 -10.04 -3.44
C LEU A 60 -3.66 -11.28 -4.25
N GLU A 61 -2.67 -11.17 -5.14
CA GLU A 61 -2.11 -12.35 -5.80
C GLU A 61 -1.51 -13.29 -4.74
N PRO A 62 -1.97 -14.56 -4.66
CA PRO A 62 -1.32 -15.53 -3.80
C PRO A 62 0.11 -15.75 -4.30
N ASP A 63 1.06 -15.75 -3.38
CA ASP A 63 2.47 -15.98 -3.70
C ASP A 63 2.61 -17.38 -4.31
N ARG A 64 3.02 -17.45 -5.59
CA ARG A 64 3.13 -18.70 -6.36
C ARG A 64 4.27 -19.61 -5.90
N ARG A 65 4.97 -19.24 -4.83
CA ARG A 65 6.05 -20.02 -4.18
C ARG A 65 5.59 -20.75 -2.91
N GLY A 66 4.31 -21.07 -2.79
CA GLY A 66 3.80 -21.95 -1.75
C GLY A 66 4.09 -23.43 -2.04
N PRO A 67 4.34 -24.26 -1.03
CA PRO A 67 4.53 -25.70 -1.21
C PRO A 67 3.29 -26.30 -1.88
N THR A 68 3.51 -27.20 -2.83
CA THR A 68 2.48 -27.97 -3.55
C THR A 68 1.45 -28.53 -2.58
N ASN A 69 0.19 -28.13 -2.72
CA ASN A 69 -0.88 -28.63 -1.88
C ASN A 69 -1.16 -30.10 -2.25
N TYR A 70 -1.29 -30.97 -1.25
CA TYR A 70 -1.52 -32.41 -1.42
C TYR A 70 -2.87 -32.76 -2.08
N TRP A 71 -3.77 -31.78 -2.24
CA TRP A 71 -5.04 -31.93 -2.96
C TRP A 71 -4.91 -31.75 -4.49
N ASP A 72 -3.80 -31.19 -4.99
CA ASP A 72 -3.54 -31.03 -6.43
C ASP A 72 -3.03 -32.34 -7.09
N LEU A 73 -2.95 -33.44 -6.33
CA LEU A 73 -2.43 -34.75 -6.76
C LEU A 73 -3.52 -35.79 -7.00
N ARG A 74 -4.78 -35.39 -7.21
CA ARG A 74 -5.91 -36.30 -7.42
C ARG A 74 -6.50 -36.21 -8.83
#